data_AF-A0A7C4CDG1-F1
#
_entry.id   AF-A0A7C4CDG1-F1
#
_cell.length_a   1.000
_cell.length_b   1.000
_cell.length_c   1.000
_cell.angle_alpha   90.00
_cell.angle_beta   90.00
_cell.angle_gamma   90.00
#
_symmetry.space_group_name_H-M   'P 1'
#
loop_
_entity.id
_entity.type
_entity.pdbx_description
1 polymer ?
#
loop_
_entity_poly.entity_id
_entity_poly.type
_entity_poly.pdbx_seq_one_letter_code
_entity_poly.pdbx_strand_id
1 'polypeptide(L)'
;MGELPSDVRSILEALARHEITVDEAEQLILTLKETQRTSSGDESEKGRPKKRGKTFVGKDIVVEEGEELIGSLEIVNGTAIIKGKVYGDVQLVFSELYFSGEVHGNVDLIGSKAKWDGGLINGNLLIVGSEYSGKKPVVRGRVNEVNNFFIGGILGTVKLFVKPILSGIKLEE
;
A
#
# COMPACT_ATOMS: atom_id res chain seq x y z
N MET A 1 3.21 14.73 -13.92
CA MET A 1 3.63 14.21 -12.61
C MET A 1 2.45 13.51 -11.97
N GLY A 2 2.61 12.31 -11.42
CA GLY A 2 1.64 11.80 -10.45
C GLY A 2 2.08 12.33 -9.09
N GLU A 3 1.33 13.27 -8.53
CA GLU A 3 1.63 13.86 -7.23
C GLU A 3 0.92 13.07 -6.13
N LEU A 4 1.57 12.91 -4.98
CA LEU A 4 0.87 12.45 -3.79
C LEU A 4 -0.29 13.40 -3.48
N PRO A 5 -1.45 12.90 -3.02
CA PRO A 5 -2.46 13.74 -2.40
C PRO A 5 -1.80 14.65 -1.35
N SER A 6 -2.13 15.95 -1.38
CA SER A 6 -1.53 16.97 -0.50
C SER A 6 -1.58 16.56 0.96
N ASP A 7 -2.70 15.97 1.39
CA ASP A 7 -2.93 15.63 2.79
C ASP A 7 -2.06 14.45 3.23
N VAL A 8 -1.92 13.43 2.37
CA VAL A 8 -1.02 12.30 2.63
C VAL A 8 0.42 12.79 2.69
N ARG A 9 0.80 13.68 1.78
CA ARG A 9 2.13 14.30 1.79
C ARG A 9 2.38 15.04 3.11
N SER A 10 1.45 15.89 3.57
CA SER A 10 1.61 16.63 4.83
C SER A 10 1.75 15.71 6.05
N ILE A 11 0.97 14.62 6.12
CA ILE A 11 1.10 13.63 7.21
C ILE A 11 2.49 12.99 7.20
N LEU A 12 2.94 12.56 6.03
CA LEU A 12 4.26 11.97 5.90
C LEU A 12 5.36 12.98 6.24
N GLU A 13 5.17 14.28 5.98
CA GLU A 13 6.16 15.33 6.26
C GLU A 13 6.24 15.57 7.77
N ALA A 14 5.10 15.58 8.47
CA ALA A 14 5.04 15.67 9.93
C ALA A 14 5.67 14.44 10.61
N LEU A 15 5.39 13.23 10.11
CA LEU A 15 6.03 11.99 10.58
C LEU A 15 7.53 12.05 10.37
N ALA A 16 7.95 12.48 9.18
CA ALA A 16 9.32 12.72 8.82
C ALA A 16 9.92 13.95 9.51
N ARG A 17 9.26 14.63 10.45
CA ARG A 17 9.86 15.64 11.33
C ARG A 17 9.80 15.23 12.80
N HIS A 18 9.35 14.00 13.08
CA HIS A 18 9.01 13.54 14.43
C HIS A 18 7.98 14.43 15.15
N GLU A 19 7.17 15.18 14.40
CA GLU A 19 6.06 15.98 14.96
C GLU A 19 4.88 15.07 15.36
N ILE A 20 4.76 13.93 14.70
CA ILE A 20 3.79 12.86 14.99
C ILE A 20 4.49 11.50 15.00
N THR A 21 3.89 10.55 15.71
CA THR A 21 4.27 9.14 15.75
C THR A 21 3.75 8.37 14.54
N VAL A 22 4.27 7.16 14.32
CA VAL A 22 3.78 6.25 13.28
C VAL A 22 2.30 5.93 13.49
N ASP A 23 1.90 5.64 14.74
CA ASP A 23 0.51 5.34 15.10
C ASP A 23 -0.42 6.52 14.77
N GLU A 24 -0.01 7.76 15.07
CA GLU A 24 -0.77 8.96 14.71
C GLU A 24 -0.88 9.15 13.19
N ALA A 25 0.21 8.95 12.46
CA ALA A 25 0.21 9.02 11.00
C ALA A 25 -0.75 7.98 10.38
N GLU A 26 -0.77 6.75 10.92
CA GLU A 26 -1.72 5.72 10.52
C GLU A 26 -3.17 6.15 10.72
N GLN A 27 -3.51 6.66 11.92
CA GLN A 27 -4.87 7.12 12.21
C GLN A 27 -5.31 8.27 11.29
N LEU A 28 -4.42 9.21 11.01
CA LEU A 28 -4.71 10.32 10.10
C LEU A 28 -4.94 9.83 8.66
N ILE A 29 -4.10 8.92 8.17
CA ILE A 29 -4.25 8.35 6.82
C ILE A 29 -5.55 7.54 6.72
N LEU A 30 -5.90 6.78 7.76
CA LEU A 30 -7.16 6.04 7.80
C LEU A 30 -8.36 6.99 7.73
N THR A 31 -8.32 8.06 8.53
CA THR A 31 -9.38 9.08 8.56
C THR A 31 -9.54 9.75 7.19
N LEU A 32 -8.44 10.07 6.50
CA LEU A 32 -8.49 10.62 5.15
C LEU A 32 -9.14 9.66 4.15
N LYS A 33 -8.76 8.38 4.20
CA LYS A 33 -9.33 7.35 3.30
C LYS A 33 -10.82 7.15 3.53
N GLU A 34 -11.28 7.16 4.79
CA GLU A 34 -12.70 7.06 5.12
C GLU A 34 -13.49 8.29 4.67
N THR A 35 -12.90 9.48 4.81
CA THR A 35 -13.50 10.75 4.33
C THR A 35 -13.61 10.78 2.80
N GLN A 36 -12.60 10.29 2.08
CA GLN A 36 -12.65 10.20 0.61
C GLN A 36 -13.72 9.22 0.11
N ARG A 37 -13.93 8.11 0.83
CA ARG A 37 -15.00 7.15 0.52
C ARG A 37 -16.40 7.72 0.71
N THR A 38 -16.59 8.53 1.75
CA THR A 38 -17.90 9.14 2.06
C THR A 38 -18.17 10.37 1.19
N SER A 39 -17.13 11.09 0.77
CA SER A 39 -17.23 12.25 -0.15
C SER A 39 -17.40 11.83 -1.61
N SER A 40 -17.00 10.61 -1.97
CA SER A 40 -17.29 9.97 -3.26
C SER A 40 -18.72 9.41 -3.27
N GLY A 41 -19.71 10.27 -3.00
CA GLY A 41 -21.12 9.92 -3.07
C GLY A 41 -21.50 9.48 -4.48
N ASP A 42 -22.01 8.24 -4.58
CA ASP A 42 -23.13 7.74 -5.39
C ASP A 42 -23.63 8.54 -6.63
N GLU A 43 -22.76 9.12 -7.47
CA GLU A 43 -23.15 9.44 -8.83
C GLU A 43 -23.04 8.18 -9.71
N SER A 44 -24.18 7.50 -9.81
CA SER A 44 -24.48 6.45 -10.78
C SER A 44 -24.21 6.92 -12.20
N GLU A 45 -22.98 6.76 -12.69
CA GLU A 45 -22.75 6.55 -14.12
C GLU A 45 -23.10 5.09 -14.46
N LYS A 46 -24.17 4.96 -15.25
CA LYS A 46 -24.81 3.73 -15.68
C LYS A 46 -23.80 2.64 -16.11
N GLY A 47 -23.78 1.53 -15.38
CA GLY A 47 -23.50 0.21 -15.98
C GLY A 47 -22.41 -0.66 -15.35
N ARG A 48 -21.65 -0.19 -14.35
CA ARG A 48 -20.73 -1.07 -13.61
C ARG A 48 -20.75 -0.76 -12.11
N PRO A 49 -21.07 -1.73 -11.22
CA PRO A 49 -20.90 -1.51 -9.79
C PRO A 49 -19.41 -1.30 -9.52
N LYS A 50 -19.02 -0.08 -9.11
CA LYS A 50 -17.69 0.15 -8.50
C LYS A 50 -17.66 -0.70 -7.22
N LYS A 51 -17.01 -1.87 -7.31
CA LYS A 51 -16.83 -2.75 -6.16
C LYS A 51 -16.02 -1.99 -5.12
N ARG A 52 -16.66 -1.76 -3.97
CA ARG A 52 -16.11 -1.04 -2.81
C ARG A 52 -14.73 -1.63 -2.46
N GLY A 53 -13.69 -0.79 -2.42
CA GLY A 53 -12.39 -1.17 -1.89
C GLY A 53 -12.51 -1.58 -0.42
N LYS A 54 -11.72 -2.56 0.02
CA LYS A 54 -11.64 -2.97 1.42
C LYS A 54 -10.35 -2.42 2.02
N THR A 55 -10.45 -1.72 3.15
CA THR A 55 -9.27 -1.33 3.95
C THR A 55 -9.01 -2.38 5.01
N PHE A 56 -7.75 -2.76 5.14
CA PHE A 56 -7.23 -3.64 6.17
C PHE A 56 -6.16 -2.89 6.96
N VAL A 57 -6.26 -2.93 8.29
CA VAL A 57 -5.34 -2.25 9.20
C VAL A 57 -4.70 -3.29 10.09
N GLY A 58 -3.37 -3.33 10.18
CA GLY A 58 -2.69 -4.30 11.05
C GLY A 58 -2.87 -5.75 10.62
N LYS A 59 -3.35 -5.99 9.39
CA LYS A 59 -3.77 -7.31 8.90
C LYS A 59 -2.96 -7.70 7.68
N ASP A 60 -2.57 -8.95 7.66
CA ASP A 60 -1.93 -9.56 6.51
C ASP A 60 -2.99 -10.07 5.54
N ILE A 61 -2.74 -9.85 4.25
CA ILE A 61 -3.58 -10.31 3.16
C ILE A 61 -2.74 -11.13 2.21
N VAL A 62 -3.24 -12.31 1.91
CA VAL A 62 -2.64 -13.23 0.94
C VAL A 62 -3.63 -13.44 -0.19
N VAL A 63 -3.18 -13.24 -1.42
CA VAL A 63 -3.88 -13.63 -2.65
C VAL A 63 -3.00 -14.69 -3.31
N GLU A 64 -3.35 -15.95 -3.12
CA GLU A 64 -2.53 -17.08 -3.59
C GLU A 64 -2.61 -17.26 -5.11
N GLU A 65 -1.70 -18.06 -5.65
CA GLU A 65 -1.71 -18.39 -7.08
C GLU A 65 -3.03 -19.06 -7.49
N GLY A 66 -3.62 -18.59 -8.58
CA GLY A 66 -4.95 -19.03 -9.03
C GLY A 66 -6.13 -18.34 -8.34
N GLU A 67 -5.91 -17.59 -7.25
CA GLU A 67 -6.96 -16.79 -6.62
C GLU A 67 -7.14 -15.44 -7.31
N GLU A 68 -8.39 -14.96 -7.29
CA GLU A 68 -8.76 -13.65 -7.81
C GLU A 68 -9.47 -12.83 -6.73
N LEU A 69 -8.92 -11.67 -6.40
CA LEU A 69 -9.53 -10.69 -5.52
C LEU A 69 -10.21 -9.63 -6.40
N ILE A 70 -11.51 -9.42 -6.23
CA ILE A 70 -12.23 -8.34 -6.94
C ILE A 70 -12.52 -7.16 -6.02
N GLY A 71 -12.07 -5.98 -6.42
CA GLY A 71 -12.14 -4.74 -5.65
C GLY A 71 -10.75 -4.23 -5.28
N SER A 72 -10.67 -2.96 -4.85
CA SER A 72 -9.39 -2.37 -4.43
C SER A 72 -8.94 -2.90 -3.07
N LEU A 73 -7.63 -3.10 -2.94
CA LEU A 73 -6.95 -3.52 -1.72
C LEU A 73 -6.23 -2.32 -1.11
N GLU A 74 -6.64 -1.92 0.10
CA GLU A 74 -5.95 -0.87 0.84
C GLU A 74 -5.42 -1.46 2.15
N ILE A 75 -4.11 -1.39 2.37
CA ILE A 75 -3.49 -1.89 3.61
C ILE A 75 -2.70 -0.76 4.25
N VAL A 76 -2.89 -0.61 5.56
CA VAL A 76 -2.11 0.29 6.41
C VAL A 76 -1.47 -0.57 7.51
N ASN A 77 -0.16 -0.48 7.65
CA ASN A 77 0.62 -1.21 8.67
C ASN A 77 0.36 -2.73 8.64
N GLY A 78 0.55 -3.37 7.50
CA GLY A 78 0.36 -4.82 7.36
C GLY A 78 1.16 -5.41 6.22
N THR A 79 0.97 -6.70 5.96
CA THR A 79 1.64 -7.41 4.86
C THR A 79 0.69 -7.76 3.74
N ALA A 80 1.09 -7.53 2.50
CA ALA A 80 0.42 -8.03 1.31
C ALA A 80 1.30 -9.08 0.62
N ILE A 81 0.77 -10.28 0.41
CA ILE A 81 1.38 -11.32 -0.42
C ILE A 81 0.47 -11.53 -1.63
N ILE A 82 0.90 -11.08 -2.81
CA ILE A 82 0.08 -11.13 -4.03
C ILE A 82 0.80 -12.01 -5.06
N LYS A 83 0.33 -13.26 -5.18
CA LYS A 83 0.75 -14.24 -6.19
C LYS A 83 -0.34 -14.50 -7.23
N GLY A 84 -1.61 -14.31 -6.85
CA GLY A 84 -2.77 -14.38 -7.75
C GLY A 84 -3.07 -13.05 -8.45
N LYS A 85 -4.36 -12.79 -8.71
CA LYS A 85 -4.81 -11.59 -9.43
C LYS A 85 -5.63 -10.67 -8.54
N VAL A 86 -5.39 -9.37 -8.64
CA VAL A 86 -6.23 -8.32 -8.04
C VAL A 86 -6.87 -7.50 -9.14
N TYR A 87 -8.20 -7.44 -9.14
CA TYR A 87 -9.00 -6.61 -10.04
C TYR A 87 -9.47 -5.34 -9.32
N GLY A 88 -8.55 -4.40 -9.18
CA GLY A 88 -8.72 -3.14 -8.48
C GLY A 88 -7.37 -2.48 -8.20
N ASP A 89 -7.41 -1.31 -7.58
CA ASP A 89 -6.20 -0.61 -7.15
C ASP A 89 -5.62 -1.26 -5.88
N VAL A 90 -4.30 -1.26 -5.73
CA VAL A 90 -3.59 -1.72 -4.54
C VAL A 90 -2.87 -0.53 -3.91
N GLN A 91 -3.22 -0.17 -2.68
CA GLN A 91 -2.58 0.94 -1.97
C GLN A 91 -2.04 0.46 -0.63
N LEU A 92 -0.74 0.51 -0.46
CA LEU A 92 -0.01 0.04 0.71
C LEU A 92 0.70 1.22 1.37
N VAL A 93 0.39 1.43 2.65
CA VAL A 93 0.96 2.51 3.46
C VAL A 93 1.63 1.88 4.67
N PHE A 94 2.91 2.20 4.91
CA PHE A 94 3.69 1.66 6.02
C PHE A 94 3.64 0.12 6.09
N SER A 95 3.65 -0.53 4.92
CA SER A 95 3.34 -1.95 4.78
C SER A 95 4.47 -2.72 4.10
N GLU A 96 4.41 -4.05 4.17
CA GLU A 96 5.27 -4.94 3.39
C GLU A 96 4.51 -5.53 2.20
N LEU A 97 5.17 -5.64 1.05
CA LEU A 97 4.64 -6.28 -0.16
C LEU A 97 5.57 -7.39 -0.64
N TYR A 98 5.03 -8.58 -0.84
CA TYR A 98 5.64 -9.68 -1.58
C TYR A 98 4.82 -9.92 -2.85
N PHE A 99 5.42 -9.70 -4.01
CA PHE A 99 4.67 -9.62 -5.27
C PHE A 99 5.27 -10.47 -6.38
N SER A 100 4.47 -11.39 -6.90
CA SER A 100 4.73 -12.17 -8.12
C SER A 100 3.50 -12.31 -9.03
N GLY A 101 2.35 -11.76 -8.62
CA GLY A 101 1.06 -11.90 -9.30
C GLY A 101 0.74 -10.83 -10.33
N GLU A 102 -0.56 -10.56 -10.50
CA GLU A 102 -1.08 -9.57 -11.45
C GLU A 102 -2.03 -8.57 -10.77
N VAL A 103 -1.87 -7.28 -11.05
CA VAL A 103 -2.80 -6.22 -10.62
C VAL A 103 -3.40 -5.55 -11.85
N HIS A 104 -4.73 -5.59 -11.96
CA HIS A 104 -5.54 -4.88 -12.94
C HIS A 104 -6.04 -3.55 -12.36
N GLY A 105 -5.09 -2.67 -12.08
CA GLY A 105 -5.29 -1.38 -11.44
C GLY A 105 -3.96 -0.69 -11.16
N ASN A 106 -4.00 0.41 -10.42
CA ASN A 106 -2.81 1.11 -9.98
C ASN A 106 -2.24 0.47 -8.71
N VAL A 107 -0.93 0.58 -8.53
CA VAL A 107 -0.24 0.16 -7.30
C VAL A 107 0.48 1.36 -6.69
N ASP A 108 0.11 1.70 -5.47
CA ASP A 108 0.69 2.80 -4.70
C ASP A 108 1.41 2.23 -3.46
N LEU A 109 2.72 2.45 -3.38
CA LEU A 109 3.55 2.12 -2.22
C LEU A 109 3.99 3.41 -1.54
N ILE A 110 3.63 3.57 -0.28
CA ILE A 110 3.91 4.79 0.49
C ILE A 110 4.58 4.39 1.80
N GLY A 111 5.82 4.85 2.01
CA GLY A 111 6.60 4.50 3.21
C GLY A 111 6.69 2.99 3.46
N SER A 112 6.68 2.18 2.41
CA SER A 112 6.51 0.73 2.45
C SER A 112 7.78 0.00 2.02
N LYS A 113 7.81 -1.32 2.21
CA LYS A 113 8.86 -2.20 1.69
C LYS A 113 8.27 -3.16 0.68
N ALA A 114 8.95 -3.36 -0.45
CA ALA A 114 8.50 -4.33 -1.46
C ALA A 114 9.60 -5.32 -1.86
N LYS A 115 9.24 -6.59 -1.93
CA LYS A 115 10.04 -7.66 -2.52
C LYS A 115 9.35 -8.15 -3.78
N TRP A 116 9.97 -7.84 -4.91
CA TRP A 116 9.44 -8.17 -6.22
C TRP A 116 10.03 -9.50 -6.72
N ASP A 117 9.18 -10.33 -7.32
CA ASP A 117 9.56 -11.54 -8.03
C ASP A 117 8.87 -11.61 -9.40
N GLY A 118 8.98 -10.52 -10.17
CA GLY A 118 8.31 -10.34 -11.45
C GLY A 118 6.85 -9.93 -11.27
N GLY A 119 5.95 -10.56 -12.04
CA GLY A 119 4.54 -10.20 -12.09
C GLY A 119 4.22 -9.04 -13.04
N LEU A 120 2.96 -8.61 -13.03
CA LEU A 120 2.40 -7.65 -13.97
C LEU A 120 1.49 -6.62 -13.28
N ILE A 121 1.70 -5.35 -13.57
CA ILE A 121 0.82 -4.25 -13.18
C ILE A 121 0.21 -3.64 -14.45
N ASN A 122 -1.07 -3.92 -14.69
CA ASN A 122 -1.87 -3.36 -15.77
C ASN A 122 -2.44 -1.98 -15.38
N GLY A 123 -1.57 -1.09 -14.89
CA GLY A 123 -1.91 0.26 -14.46
C GLY A 123 -0.64 1.05 -14.16
N ASN A 124 -0.76 2.10 -13.34
CA ASN A 124 0.40 2.89 -12.91
C ASN A 124 1.01 2.30 -11.63
N LEU A 125 2.30 2.54 -11.44
CA LEU A 125 3.03 2.24 -10.21
C LEU A 125 3.56 3.54 -9.62
N LEU A 126 3.15 3.86 -8.40
CA LEU A 126 3.67 4.98 -7.61
C LEU A 126 4.44 4.42 -6.42
N ILE A 127 5.70 4.82 -6.27
CA ILE A 127 6.56 4.45 -5.16
C ILE A 127 7.00 5.73 -4.47
N VAL A 128 6.56 5.94 -3.24
CA VAL A 128 6.86 7.13 -2.46
C VAL A 128 7.64 6.71 -1.25
N GLY A 129 8.92 7.08 -1.26
CA GLY A 129 9.81 6.88 -0.15
C GLY A 129 9.77 5.46 0.43
N SER A 130 9.68 4.49 -0.48
CA SER A 130 9.56 3.08 -0.15
C SER A 130 10.83 2.37 -0.59
N GLU A 131 11.25 1.37 0.16
CA GLU A 131 12.39 0.53 -0.20
C GLU A 131 11.90 -0.67 -1.01
N TYR A 132 12.68 -1.12 -1.98
CA TYR A 132 12.35 -2.36 -2.66
C TYR A 132 13.56 -3.15 -3.15
N SER A 133 13.36 -4.44 -3.38
CA SER A 133 14.37 -5.37 -3.86
C SER A 133 13.78 -6.42 -4.81
N GLY A 134 14.64 -7.17 -5.48
CA GLY A 134 14.22 -8.28 -6.35
C GLY A 134 13.91 -7.87 -7.80
N LYS A 135 13.25 -8.76 -8.53
CA LYS A 135 12.95 -8.59 -9.96
C LYS A 135 11.68 -7.76 -10.11
N LYS A 136 11.79 -6.52 -10.58
CA LYS A 136 10.64 -5.61 -10.75
C LYS A 136 9.53 -6.24 -11.63
N PRO A 137 8.26 -5.91 -11.36
CA PRO A 137 7.15 -6.29 -12.22
C PRO A 137 7.22 -5.55 -13.57
N VAL A 138 6.56 -6.12 -14.57
CA VAL A 138 6.26 -5.39 -15.81
C VAL A 138 5.12 -4.41 -15.50
N VAL A 139 5.34 -3.12 -15.75
CA VAL A 139 4.31 -2.08 -15.55
C VAL A 139 3.89 -1.55 -16.92
N ARG A 140 2.60 -1.65 -17.25
CA ARG A 140 2.08 -1.16 -18.55
C ARG A 140 1.79 0.33 -18.56
N GLY A 141 1.49 0.92 -17.41
CA GLY A 141 1.28 2.35 -17.24
C GLY A 141 2.57 3.08 -16.88
N ARG A 142 2.41 4.21 -16.18
CA ARG A 142 3.53 5.05 -15.74
C ARG A 142 4.11 4.50 -14.44
N VAL A 143 5.43 4.61 -14.31
CA VAL A 143 6.15 4.38 -13.05
C VAL A 143 6.64 5.74 -12.54
N ASN A 144 6.23 6.11 -11.32
CA ASN A 144 6.72 7.30 -10.63
C ASN A 144 7.39 6.89 -9.33
N GLU A 145 8.66 7.26 -9.15
CA GLU A 145 9.40 7.04 -7.91
C GLU A 145 9.74 8.39 -7.28
N VAL A 146 9.26 8.63 -6.06
CA VAL A 146 9.46 9.87 -5.29
C VAL A 146 10.34 9.53 -4.09
N ASN A 147 11.65 9.58 -4.30
CA ASN A 147 12.65 9.19 -3.28
C ASN A 147 13.12 10.36 -2.40
N ASN A 148 12.97 11.60 -2.88
CA ASN A 148 13.41 12.81 -2.16
C ASN A 148 12.64 13.09 -0.86
N PHE A 149 11.59 12.32 -0.58
CA PHE A 149 10.80 12.47 0.62
C PHE A 149 11.58 12.07 1.90
N PHE A 150 12.56 11.16 1.80
CA PHE A 150 13.31 10.63 2.95
C PHE A 150 14.83 10.86 2.91
N ILE A 151 15.38 11.49 1.86
CA ILE A 151 16.83 11.70 1.68
C ILE A 151 17.42 12.74 2.66
N GLY A 152 16.59 13.37 3.51
CA GLY A 152 17.02 14.28 4.58
C GLY A 152 17.24 13.67 5.97
N GLY A 153 17.03 12.37 6.19
CA GLY A 153 17.51 11.68 7.40
C GLY A 153 16.50 11.34 8.50
N ILE A 154 15.20 11.22 8.20
CA ILE A 154 14.19 11.07 9.27
C ILE A 154 13.47 9.70 9.29
N LEU A 155 13.75 8.81 8.33
CA LEU A 155 13.25 7.42 8.38
C LEU A 155 14.33 6.33 8.34
N GLY A 156 15.59 6.68 8.06
CA GLY A 156 16.71 5.79 8.36
C GLY A 156 16.87 5.50 9.87
N THR A 157 16.29 6.34 10.72
CA THR A 157 16.26 6.24 12.18
C THR A 157 14.92 5.74 12.74
N VAL A 158 13.81 5.92 12.02
CA VAL A 158 12.55 5.26 12.38
C VAL A 158 12.65 3.83 11.87
N LYS A 159 13.14 2.94 12.73
CA LYS A 159 12.72 1.53 12.62
C LYS A 159 11.20 1.57 12.70
N LEU A 160 10.50 1.49 11.57
CA LEU A 160 9.12 1.04 11.57
C LEU A 160 9.18 -0.31 12.26
N PHE A 161 8.79 -0.33 13.53
CA PHE A 161 8.66 -1.56 14.29
C PHE A 161 7.46 -2.28 13.71
N VAL A 162 7.68 -3.00 12.60
CA VAL A 162 6.79 -4.07 12.19
C VAL A 162 6.79 -5.03 13.38
N LYS A 163 5.65 -5.14 14.06
CA LYS A 163 5.53 -6.07 15.20
C LYS A 163 5.92 -7.46 14.68
N PRO A 164 6.91 -8.15 15.29
CA PRO A 164 7.21 -9.51 14.92
C PRO A 164 6.03 -10.37 15.38
N ILE A 165 5.22 -10.84 14.44
CA ILE A 165 4.13 -11.78 14.73
C ILE A 165 4.74 -13.18 14.88
N LEU A 166 5.33 -13.47 16.04
CA LEU A 166 5.44 -14.84 16.53
C LEU A 166 4.10 -15.21 17.20
N SER A 167 3.05 -15.34 16.40
CA SER A 167 1.83 -16.03 16.83
C SER A 167 1.58 -17.20 15.89
N GLY A 168 2.00 -18.41 16.27
CA GLY A 168 1.54 -19.59 15.54
C GLY A 168 2.26 -20.92 15.74
N ILE A 169 3.50 -20.98 16.23
CA ILE A 169 4.12 -22.29 16.49
C ILE A 169 3.89 -22.64 17.95
N LYS A 170 2.82 -23.40 18.21
CA LYS A 170 2.74 -24.21 19.41
C LYS A 170 3.95 -25.15 19.41
N LEU A 171 4.89 -24.94 20.32
CA LEU A 171 5.70 -26.04 20.80
C LEU A 171 4.76 -26.84 21.71
N GLU A 172 4.24 -27.95 21.18
CA GLU A 172 3.81 -29.02 22.06
C GLU A 172 5.04 -29.51 22.84
N GLU A 173 4.79 -29.85 24.10
CA GLU A 173 5.74 -30.04 25.21
C GLU A 173 6.99 -30.89 24.91
#